data_AF-A0A0L6WQL9-F1
#
_entry.id   AF-A0A0L6WQL9-F1
#
_cell.length_a   1.000
_cell.length_b   1.000
_cell.length_c   1.000
_cell.angle_alpha   90.00
_cell.angle_beta   90.00
_cell.angle_gamma   90.00
#
_symmetry.space_group_name_H-M   'P 1'
#
loop_
_entity.id
_entity.type
_entity.pdbx_description
1 polymer ?
#
loop_
_entity_poly.entity_id
_entity_poly.type
_entity_poly.pdbx_seq_one_letter_code
_entity_poly.pdbx_strand_id
1 'polypeptide(L)'
;MDLTKDLDRKESTLLTQLRTGHIALNSHLFCIRRSETPVCPRCGNLVVESVRHLLLACPHYQNERHIHFCHKLQRKAESLSYLLSSPDA
;
A
#
# COMPACT_ATOMS: atom_id res chain seq x y z
N MET A 1 -16.33 -4.60 -14.38
CA MET A 1 -16.44 -5.14 -13.02
C MET A 1 -16.26 -3.97 -12.08
N ASP A 2 -17.19 -3.78 -11.14
CA ASP A 2 -17.10 -2.70 -10.16
C ASP A 2 -16.34 -3.23 -8.93
N LEU A 3 -15.10 -2.75 -8.77
CA LEU A 3 -14.17 -3.18 -7.72
C LEU A 3 -14.66 -2.79 -6.30
N THR A 4 -15.54 -1.80 -6.21
CA THR A 4 -16.05 -1.27 -4.93
C THR A 4 -17.40 -1.84 -4.54
N LYS A 5 -18.00 -2.70 -5.37
CA LYS A 5 -19.36 -3.21 -5.17
C LYS A 5 -19.56 -3.93 -3.83
N ASP A 6 -18.54 -4.69 -3.41
CA ASP A 6 -18.56 -5.50 -2.19
C ASP A 6 -17.80 -4.85 -1.03
N LEU A 7 -17.30 -3.63 -1.22
CA LEU A 7 -16.55 -2.89 -0.20
C LEU A 7 -17.45 -1.91 0.52
N ASP A 8 -17.21 -1.74 1.82
CA ASP A 8 -17.82 -0.65 2.56
C ASP A 8 -17.21 0.71 2.15
N ARG A 9 -17.82 1.81 2.66
CA ARG A 9 -17.35 3.17 2.34
C ARG A 9 -15.90 3.41 2.76
N LYS A 10 -15.48 2.88 3.90
CA LYS A 10 -14.12 3.06 4.44
C LYS A 10 -13.11 2.30 3.58
N GLU A 11 -13.42 1.07 3.23
CA GLU A 11 -12.60 0.22 2.36
C GLU A 11 -12.46 0.84 0.97
N SER A 12 -13.55 1.33 0.37
CA SER A 12 -13.54 2.03 -0.91
C SER A 12 -12.70 3.32 -0.87
N THR A 13 -12.77 4.05 0.24
CA THR A 13 -11.96 5.27 0.46
C THR A 13 -10.49 4.91 0.57
N LEU A 14 -10.16 3.90 1.38
CA LEU A 14 -8.79 3.43 1.57
C LEU A 14 -8.18 2.94 0.25
N LEU A 15 -8.92 2.15 -0.51
CA LEU A 15 -8.51 1.68 -1.84
C LEU A 15 -8.22 2.87 -2.78
N THR A 16 -9.08 3.89 -2.78
CA THR A 16 -8.88 5.09 -3.59
C THR A 16 -7.62 5.86 -3.17
N GLN A 17 -7.37 5.99 -1.86
CA GLN A 17 -6.16 6.63 -1.33
C GLN A 17 -4.90 5.84 -1.69
N LEU A 18 -4.94 4.51 -1.62
CA LEU A 18 -3.84 3.64 -2.02
C LEU A 18 -3.53 3.74 -3.52
N ARG A 19 -4.56 3.78 -4.37
CA ARG A 19 -4.42 3.90 -5.83
C ARG A 19 -3.86 5.25 -6.26
N THR A 20 -4.27 6.32 -5.60
CA THR A 20 -3.83 7.69 -5.91
C THR A 20 -2.54 8.07 -5.19
N GLY A 21 -2.13 7.30 -4.18
CA GLY A 21 -1.02 7.67 -3.29
C GLY A 21 -1.34 8.80 -2.33
N HIS A 22 -2.59 9.30 -2.30
CA HIS A 22 -3.07 10.33 -1.36
C HIS A 22 -3.44 9.71 0.00
N ILE A 23 -2.48 9.00 0.59
CA ILE A 23 -2.60 8.32 1.87
C ILE A 23 -1.57 8.89 2.84
N ALA A 24 -1.79 8.73 4.15
CA ALA A 24 -0.90 9.23 5.20
C ALA A 24 0.43 8.43 5.32
N LEU A 25 1.13 8.24 4.21
CA LEU A 25 2.51 7.76 4.15
C LEU A 25 3.46 8.94 4.00
N ASN A 26 4.68 8.81 4.51
CA ASN A 26 5.64 9.91 4.55
C ASN A 26 5.95 10.49 3.17
N SER A 27 5.92 9.69 2.09
CA SER A 27 6.08 10.22 0.73
C SER A 27 5.03 11.30 0.40
N HIS A 28 3.75 11.06 0.67
CA HIS A 28 2.68 12.02 0.44
C HIS A 28 2.72 13.17 1.46
N LEU A 29 2.91 12.85 2.74
CA LEU A 29 2.97 13.86 3.80
C LEU A 29 4.11 14.86 3.56
N PHE A 30 5.26 14.40 3.06
CA PHE A 30 6.37 15.26 2.68
C PHE A 30 5.99 16.20 1.53
N CYS A 31 5.32 15.70 0.49
CA CYS A 31 4.83 16.54 -0.62
C CYS A 31 3.92 17.68 -0.17
N ILE A 32 3.04 17.42 0.82
CA ILE A 32 2.14 18.44 1.38
C ILE A 32 2.71 19.19 2.59
N ARG A 33 4.02 19.04 2.86
CA ARG A 33 4.75 19.70 3.97
C ARG A 33 4.17 19.39 5.36
N ARG A 34 3.65 18.18 5.53
CA ARG A 34 3.15 17.62 6.80
C ARG A 34 4.09 16.61 7.45
N SER A 35 5.16 16.22 6.76
CA SER A 35 6.27 15.45 7.31
C SER A 35 7.60 16.11 6.92
N GLU A 36 8.59 16.03 7.80
CA GLU A 36 9.94 16.55 7.57
C GLU A 36 10.73 15.69 6.59
N THR A 37 10.35 14.41 6.43
CA THR A 37 11.09 13.46 5.59
C THR A 37 10.12 12.55 4.82
N PRO A 38 10.47 12.12 3.60
CA PRO A 38 9.65 11.18 2.83
C PRO A 38 9.94 9.70 3.15
N VAL A 39 10.88 9.43 4.07
CA VAL A 39 11.45 8.10 4.28
C VAL A 39 10.67 7.28 5.31
N CYS A 40 10.78 5.97 5.21
CA CYS A 40 10.12 5.05 6.10
C CYS A 40 10.87 4.95 7.44
N PRO A 41 10.23 5.27 8.57
CA PRO A 41 10.86 5.21 9.89
C PRO A 41 11.18 3.77 10.30
N ARG A 42 10.52 2.78 9.69
CA ARG A 42 10.72 1.35 9.98
C ARG A 42 11.89 0.73 9.19
N CYS A 43 12.44 1.46 8.22
CA CYS A 43 13.55 1.02 7.38
C CYS A 43 14.84 1.81 7.63
N GLY A 44 15.04 2.29 8.86
CA GLY A 44 16.21 3.08 9.23
C GLY A 44 16.35 4.38 8.43
N ASN A 45 15.22 4.94 7.94
CA ASN A 45 15.19 6.16 7.14
C ASN A 45 15.95 6.08 5.79
N LEU A 46 16.17 4.87 5.26
CA LEU A 46 16.94 4.66 4.02
C LEU A 46 16.10 4.67 2.74
N VAL A 47 14.79 4.42 2.85
CA VAL A 47 13.91 4.20 1.68
C VAL A 47 12.67 5.07 1.80
N VAL A 48 12.19 5.63 0.69
CA VAL A 48 10.95 6.41 0.63
C VAL A 48 9.73 5.56 0.99
N GLU A 49 8.91 6.04 1.91
CA GLU A 49 7.67 5.38 2.34
C GLU A 49 6.54 5.64 1.33
N SER A 50 6.57 4.89 0.24
CA SER A 50 5.51 4.87 -0.78
C SER A 50 4.54 3.70 -0.58
N VAL A 51 3.39 3.74 -1.24
CA VAL A 51 2.44 2.60 -1.27
C VAL A 51 3.12 1.32 -1.76
N ARG A 52 3.97 1.42 -2.79
CA ARG A 52 4.77 0.31 -3.30
C ARG A 52 5.70 -0.24 -2.21
N HIS A 53 6.40 0.63 -1.49
CA HIS A 53 7.27 0.22 -0.40
C HIS A 53 6.47 -0.50 0.68
N LEU A 54 5.38 0.09 1.17
CA LEU A 54 4.51 -0.50 2.19
C LEU A 54 4.02 -1.90 1.78
N LEU A 55 3.39 -2.01 0.60
CA LEU A 55 2.68 -3.20 0.16
C LEU A 55 3.56 -4.30 -0.43
N LEU A 56 4.78 -4.00 -0.87
CA LEU A 56 5.62 -4.99 -1.58
C LEU A 56 7.04 -5.14 -1.04
N ALA A 57 7.60 -4.15 -0.33
CA ALA A 57 9.04 -4.11 -0.08
C ALA A 57 9.45 -3.93 1.39
N CYS A 58 8.63 -3.30 2.22
CA CYS A 58 9.01 -2.90 3.57
C CYS A 58 9.29 -4.14 4.43
N PRO A 59 10.53 -4.36 4.93
CA PRO A 59 10.86 -5.55 5.72
C PRO A 59 10.02 -5.66 6.98
N HIS A 60 9.63 -4.52 7.56
CA HIS A 60 8.79 -4.49 8.75
C HIS A 60 7.44 -5.20 8.55
N TYR A 61 6.85 -5.10 7.36
CA TYR A 61 5.56 -5.69 7.02
C TYR A 61 5.67 -7.02 6.27
N GLN A 62 6.83 -7.68 6.33
CA GLN A 62 7.05 -8.92 5.57
C GLN A 62 6.12 -10.05 6.02
N ASN A 63 5.85 -10.16 7.32
CA ASN A 63 5.01 -11.21 7.87
C ASN A 63 3.55 -11.02 7.45
N GLU A 64 3.04 -9.80 7.55
CA GLU A 64 1.69 -9.43 7.13
C GLU A 64 1.50 -9.68 5.64
N ARG A 65 2.46 -9.28 4.80
CA ARG A 65 2.43 -9.59 3.37
C ARG A 65 2.42 -11.09 3.10
N HIS A 66 3.19 -11.86 3.86
CA HIS A 66 3.22 -13.31 3.69
C HIS A 66 1.86 -13.94 4.01
N ILE A 67 1.28 -13.57 5.14
CA ILE A 67 0.00 -14.10 5.64
C ILE A 67 -1.16 -13.69 4.72
N HIS A 68 -1.21 -12.42 4.30
CA HIS A 68 -2.35 -11.87 3.59
C HIS A 68 -2.25 -12.00 2.07
N PHE A 69 -1.05 -11.88 1.49
CA PHE A 69 -0.87 -11.89 0.04
C PHE A 69 -0.24 -13.17 -0.47
N CYS A 70 0.93 -13.58 0.04
CA CYS A 70 1.69 -14.66 -0.60
C CYS A 70 0.95 -16.00 -0.58
N HIS A 71 0.26 -16.32 0.53
CA HIS A 71 -0.48 -17.58 0.64
C HIS A 71 -1.72 -17.62 -0.28
N LYS A 72 -2.38 -16.48 -0.51
CA LYS A 72 -3.64 -16.39 -1.27
C LYS A 72 -3.44 -16.10 -2.76
N LEU A 73 -2.54 -15.17 -3.07
CA LEU A 73 -2.39 -14.57 -4.40
C LEU A 73 -1.15 -15.07 -5.15
N GLN A 74 -0.25 -15.79 -4.47
CA GLN A 74 0.99 -16.32 -5.06
C GLN A 74 1.78 -15.23 -5.80
N ARG A 75 2.20 -15.48 -7.06
CA ARG A 75 2.94 -14.51 -7.89
C ARG A 75 2.17 -13.22 -8.16
N LYS A 76 0.84 -13.24 -8.09
CA LYS A 76 0.02 -12.04 -8.30
C LYS A 76 0.19 -11.02 -7.16
N ALA A 77 0.64 -11.48 -5.98
CA ALA A 77 0.98 -10.63 -4.84
C ALA A 77 2.10 -9.63 -5.11
N GLU A 78 2.92 -9.85 -6.14
CA GLU A 78 4.07 -8.99 -6.46
C GLU A 78 3.68 -7.78 -7.33
N SER A 79 2.46 -7.77 -7.86
CA SER A 79 1.97 -6.70 -8.73
C SER A 79 1.10 -5.71 -7.97
N LEU A 80 1.61 -4.49 -7.78
CA LEU A 80 0.85 -3.41 -7.15
C LEU A 80 -0.45 -3.11 -7.90
N SER A 81 -0.41 -3.12 -9.23
CA SER A 81 -1.59 -2.93 -10.06
C SER A 81 -2.61 -4.05 -9.86
N TYR A 82 -2.17 -5.29 -9.70
CA TYR A 82 -3.10 -6.39 -9.39
C TYR A 82 -3.74 -6.20 -8.03
N LEU A 83 -2.94 -5.95 -6.98
CA LEU A 83 -3.40 -5.77 -5.60
C LEU A 83 -4.43 -4.65 -5.45
N LEU A 84 -4.34 -3.59 -6.26
CA LEU A 84 -5.18 -2.41 -6.14
C LEU A 84 -6.25 -2.28 -7.23
N SER A 85 -6.33 -3.21 -8.19
CA SER A 85 -7.27 -3.11 -9.32
C SER A 85 -8.02 -4.41 -9.63
N SER A 86 -7.71 -5.52 -8.97
CA SER A 86 -8.41 -6.79 -9.14
C SER A 86 -9.38 -7.04 -7.97
N PRO A 87 -10.64 -7.42 -8.22
CA PRO A 87 -11.56 -7.82 -7.15
C PRO A 87 -11.13 -9.15 -6.49
N ASP A 88 -10.30 -9.93 -7.17
CA ASP A 88 -9.74 -11.19 -6.66
C ASP A 88 -8.45 -10.99 -5.83
N ALA A 89 -8.13 -9.76 -5.44
CA ALA A 89 -6.99 -9.43 -4.58
C ALA A 89 -7.40 -9.44 -3.10
#